data_AF-A0A378A8W0-F1
#
_entry.id   AF-A0A378A8W0-F1
#
_cell.length_a   1.000
_cell.length_b   1.000
_cell.length_c   1.000
_cell.angle_alpha   90.00
_cell.angle_beta   90.00
_cell.angle_gamma   90.00
#
_symmetry.space_group_name_H-M   'P 1'
#
loop_
_entity.id
_entity.type
_entity.pdbx_description
1 polymer ?
#
loop_
_entity_poly.entity_id
_entity_poly.type
_entity_poly.pdbx_seq_one_letter_code
_entity_poly.pdbx_strand_id
1 'polypeptide(L)'
;MAYSLVQPSLAGGEISPSLYGRIDLEKYQTSLRRCRNFIVRQSGGIENRPGFRFLGSAKYADRYCRLIPFQFSVSQTYALELGDHYFRVWSNGALVTDGGIPVEVATPWPVSVISELKFTQSADVMTVCHNDYPPLEIRRYGEADWRTAAVTTTSGPFQDLNTDDSVTVYASGRTGSVTLTASSPIFKSQHVGKLFYMEQKAVDSVGRWETDKDIGIGDECRYQENFYRCVDGGSNGTTGTVAPTHTTGDSWDGWGLGGRNGVLWRYLHSGFGVCRITAVAGDGLTATADVCATSGW
;
A
#
# COMPACT_ATOMS: atom_id res chain seq x y z
N MET A 1 54.93 45.33 -1.64
CA MET A 1 53.54 45.79 -1.42
C MET A 1 52.63 44.59 -1.52
N ALA A 2 51.76 44.36 -0.53
CA ALA A 2 50.71 43.34 -0.65
C ALA A 2 49.63 43.88 -1.58
N TYR A 3 49.44 43.26 -2.74
CA TYR A 3 48.30 43.56 -3.60
C TYR A 3 47.08 42.80 -3.04
N SER A 4 46.06 43.52 -2.60
CA SER A 4 44.77 42.92 -2.26
C SER A 4 43.98 42.78 -3.55
N LEU A 5 43.83 41.57 -4.07
CA LEU A 5 42.88 41.28 -5.15
C LEU A 5 41.47 41.60 -4.64
N VAL A 6 40.78 42.50 -5.34
CA VAL A 6 39.38 42.83 -5.03
C VAL A 6 38.53 41.68 -5.50
N GLN A 7 37.85 41.00 -4.57
CA GLN A 7 36.84 40.01 -4.89
C GLN A 7 35.46 40.68 -4.74
N PRO A 8 34.81 41.10 -5.84
CA PRO A 8 33.61 41.92 -5.78
C PRO A 8 32.37 41.15 -5.32
N SER A 9 32.39 39.82 -5.41
CA SER A 9 31.27 38.96 -5.06
C SER A 9 31.72 37.55 -4.70
N LEU A 10 30.93 36.91 -3.85
CA LEU A 10 31.04 35.52 -3.41
C LEU A 10 29.80 34.70 -3.82
N ALA A 11 28.90 35.28 -4.63
CA ALA A 11 27.65 34.69 -5.08
C ALA A 11 27.82 33.38 -5.86
N GLY A 12 29.02 33.08 -6.35
CA GLY A 12 29.34 31.87 -7.09
C GLY A 12 29.47 30.60 -6.24
N GLY A 13 29.61 30.74 -4.92
CA GLY A 13 29.74 29.59 -4.00
C GLY A 13 31.03 28.79 -4.19
N GLU A 14 31.05 27.53 -3.74
CA GLU A 14 32.23 26.66 -3.90
C GLU A 14 32.33 26.14 -5.34
N ILE A 15 33.45 26.45 -5.99
CA ILE A 15 33.71 26.00 -7.36
C ILE A 15 34.30 24.58 -7.38
N SER A 16 33.98 23.81 -8.42
CA SER A 16 34.52 22.46 -8.60
C SER A 16 36.06 22.45 -8.66
N PRO A 17 36.74 21.43 -8.09
CA PRO A 17 38.20 21.31 -8.15
C PRO A 17 38.81 21.36 -9.55
N SER A 18 38.09 20.86 -10.57
CA SER A 18 38.55 20.90 -11.97
C SER A 18 38.61 22.31 -12.56
N LEU A 19 37.94 23.29 -11.94
CA LEU A 19 37.86 24.67 -12.38
C LEU A 19 38.82 25.59 -11.63
N TYR A 20 39.65 25.07 -10.72
CA TYR A 20 40.60 25.87 -9.92
C TYR A 20 41.64 26.62 -10.75
N GLY A 21 41.95 26.15 -11.97
CA GLY A 21 42.89 26.82 -12.87
C GLY A 21 42.22 27.73 -13.90
N ARG A 22 40.88 27.73 -13.99
CA ARG A 22 40.12 28.43 -15.04
C ARG A 22 39.82 29.88 -14.64
N ILE A 23 40.90 30.65 -14.47
CA ILE A 23 40.86 32.07 -14.09
C ILE A 23 40.14 32.96 -15.12
N ASP A 24 40.01 32.46 -16.35
CA ASP A 24 39.33 33.10 -17.48
C ASP A 24 37.81 33.08 -17.36
N LEU A 25 37.25 32.15 -16.58
CA LEU A 25 35.80 32.05 -16.40
C LEU A 25 35.30 33.20 -15.53
N GLU A 26 34.26 33.89 -16.00
CA GLU A 26 33.58 34.94 -15.22
C GLU A 26 33.10 34.40 -13.85
N LYS A 27 32.67 33.14 -13.81
CA LYS A 27 32.26 32.47 -12.56
C LYS A 27 33.42 32.31 -11.59
N TYR A 28 34.66 32.17 -12.05
CA TYR A 28 35.84 32.06 -11.19
C TYR A 28 36.03 33.32 -10.33
N GLN A 29 35.76 34.50 -10.89
CA GLN A 29 35.93 35.79 -10.21
C GLN A 29 34.92 36.04 -9.09
N THR A 30 33.80 35.29 -9.08
CA THR A 30 32.71 35.43 -8.11
C THR A 30 32.55 34.21 -7.19
N SER A 31 33.43 33.21 -7.32
CA SER A 31 33.37 31.95 -6.59
C SER A 31 34.49 31.80 -5.58
N LEU A 32 34.31 30.87 -4.65
CA LEU A 32 35.26 30.48 -3.62
C LEU A 32 35.87 29.13 -3.96
N ARG A 33 37.16 28.96 -3.68
CA ARG A 33 37.81 27.64 -3.77
C ARG A 33 37.21 26.65 -2.76
N ARG A 34 36.81 27.14 -1.58
CA ARG A 34 36.24 26.35 -0.48
C ARG A 34 35.28 27.23 0.32
N CYS A 35 34.05 26.77 0.52
CA CYS A 35 32.99 27.49 1.22
C CYS A 35 32.31 26.54 2.21
N ARG A 36 32.82 26.48 3.45
CA ARG A 36 32.31 25.57 4.49
C ARG A 36 31.55 26.33 5.56
N ASN A 37 30.37 25.83 5.93
CA ASN A 37 29.52 26.44 6.97
C ASN A 37 29.09 27.89 6.65
N PHE A 38 28.97 28.24 5.37
CA PHE A 38 28.42 29.52 4.93
C PHE A 38 27.20 29.31 4.02
N ILE A 39 26.29 30.28 4.02
CA ILE A 39 25.22 30.43 3.03
C ILE A 39 25.60 31.57 2.10
N VAL A 40 25.59 31.28 0.80
CA VAL A 40 25.87 32.26 -0.24
C VAL A 40 24.64 33.11 -0.48
N ARG A 41 24.78 34.43 -0.37
CA ARG A 41 23.69 35.37 -0.65
C ARG A 41 23.74 35.80 -2.11
N GLN A 42 22.57 35.95 -2.71
CA GLN A 42 22.45 36.45 -4.08
C GLN A 42 22.98 37.88 -4.24
N SER A 43 23.01 38.66 -3.16
CA SER A 43 23.58 40.02 -3.12
C SER A 43 25.11 40.06 -3.22
N GLY A 44 25.80 38.92 -3.27
CA GLY A 44 27.25 38.83 -3.42
C GLY A 44 28.03 38.62 -2.12
N GLY A 45 27.37 38.72 -0.96
CA GLY A 45 27.96 38.36 0.32
C GLY A 45 27.83 36.87 0.65
N ILE A 46 28.46 36.47 1.76
CA ILE A 46 28.21 35.20 2.43
C ILE A 46 27.87 35.47 3.89
N GLU A 47 27.12 34.59 4.50
CA GLU A 47 26.84 34.61 5.94
C GLU A 47 27.11 33.24 6.55
N ASN A 48 27.38 33.20 7.85
CA ASN A 48 27.53 31.93 8.55
C ASN A 48 26.22 31.12 8.45
N ARG A 49 26.34 29.82 8.17
CA ARG A 49 25.21 28.89 8.25
C ARG A 49 24.64 28.95 9.67
N PRO A 50 23.31 29.10 9.83
CA PRO A 50 22.68 29.03 11.15
C PRO A 50 23.12 27.78 11.90
N GLY A 51 23.46 27.95 13.17
CA GLY A 51 23.81 26.83 14.04
C GLY A 51 22.64 25.88 14.26
N PHE A 52 22.93 24.73 14.86
CA PHE A 52 21.90 23.81 15.32
C PHE A 52 21.44 24.22 16.72
N ARG A 53 20.12 24.13 16.97
CA ARG A 53 19.57 24.20 18.32
C ARG A 53 19.53 22.80 18.90
N PHE A 54 20.04 22.63 20.12
CA PHE A 54 19.85 21.38 20.86
C PHE A 54 18.40 21.32 21.36
N LEU A 55 17.67 20.27 20.97
CA LEU A 55 16.27 20.06 21.34
C LEU A 55 16.10 18.97 22.41
N GLY A 56 17.07 18.06 22.50
CA GLY A 56 17.10 16.98 23.48
C GLY A 56 17.90 15.79 22.98
N SER A 57 18.07 14.80 23.86
CA SER A 57 18.76 13.55 23.54
C SER A 57 17.76 12.50 23.06
N ALA A 58 18.22 11.61 22.18
CA ALA A 58 17.51 10.37 21.89
C ALA A 58 17.32 9.54 23.18
N LYS A 59 16.36 8.61 23.19
CA LYS A 59 16.09 7.76 24.36
C LYS A 59 17.35 7.04 24.87
N TYR A 60 18.06 6.41 23.94
CA TYR A 60 19.28 5.66 24.22
C TYR A 60 20.47 6.39 23.59
N ALA A 61 21.34 6.93 24.43
CA ALA A 61 22.52 7.67 23.98
C ALA A 61 23.63 6.76 23.43
N ASP A 62 23.55 5.46 23.71
CA ASP A 62 24.52 4.41 23.36
C ASP A 62 24.17 3.66 22.07
N ARG A 63 23.04 3.98 21.44
CA ARG A 63 22.52 3.23 20.28
C ARG A 63 22.15 4.16 19.14
N TYR A 64 22.20 3.62 17.93
CA TYR A 64 21.78 4.34 16.75
C TYR A 64 20.25 4.55 16.77
N CYS A 65 19.83 5.77 16.41
CA CYS A 65 18.45 6.09 16.09
C CYS A 65 18.39 6.86 14.78
N ARG A 66 17.25 6.78 14.09
CA ARG A 66 17.02 7.50 12.83
C ARG A 66 15.81 8.40 12.96
N LEU A 67 15.99 9.67 12.59
CA LEU A 67 14.89 10.61 12.45
C LEU A 67 14.29 10.47 11.04
N ILE A 68 12.98 10.27 10.97
CA ILE A 68 12.23 10.26 9.71
C ILE A 68 11.13 11.34 9.74
N PRO A 69 10.94 12.09 8.64
CA PRO A 69 9.92 13.13 8.60
C PRO A 69 8.53 12.51 8.44
N PHE A 70 7.55 13.07 9.15
CA PHE A 70 6.13 12.75 8.99
C PHE A 70 5.34 14.06 8.86
N GLN A 71 4.66 14.24 7.74
CA GLN A 71 3.93 15.48 7.44
C GLN A 71 2.43 15.21 7.33
N PHE A 72 1.66 15.51 8.38
CA PHE A 72 0.21 15.37 8.32
C PHE A 72 -0.43 16.48 7.49
N SER A 73 0.07 17.72 7.62
CA SER A 73 -0.39 18.88 6.85
C SER A 73 0.73 19.90 6.69
N VAL A 74 0.46 21.02 6.02
CA VAL A 74 1.40 22.15 5.93
C VAL A 74 1.68 22.82 7.29
N SER A 75 0.80 22.65 8.26
CA SER A 75 0.93 23.24 9.61
C SER A 75 1.36 22.22 10.67
N GLN A 76 1.05 20.94 10.48
CA GLN A 76 1.36 19.88 11.44
C GLN A 76 2.42 18.94 10.85
N THR A 77 3.66 19.16 11.31
CA THR A 77 4.82 18.36 10.93
C THR A 77 5.45 17.72 12.16
N TYR A 78 5.99 16.53 11.97
CA TYR A 78 6.55 15.69 13.00
C TYR A 78 7.87 15.09 12.53
N ALA A 79 8.77 14.83 13.47
CA ALA A 79 9.94 13.99 13.25
C ALA A 79 9.81 12.75 14.14
N LEU A 80 9.80 11.56 13.53
CA LEU A 80 9.74 10.30 14.25
C LEU A 80 11.17 9.83 14.53
N GLU A 81 11.51 9.70 15.80
CA GLU A 81 12.76 9.10 16.26
C GLU A 81 12.56 7.59 16.35
N LEU A 82 12.97 6.87 15.31
CA LEU A 82 13.02 5.41 15.30
C LEU A 82 14.29 4.94 15.99
N GLY A 83 14.15 4.12 17.02
CA GLY A 83 15.25 3.51 17.75
C GLY A 83 14.99 2.03 18.01
N ASP A 84 15.80 1.47 18.91
CA ASP A 84 15.79 0.04 19.22
C ASP A 84 14.45 -0.41 19.84
N HIS A 85 13.60 -1.03 19.02
CA HIS A 85 12.24 -1.47 19.36
C HIS A 85 11.24 -0.37 19.77
N TYR A 86 11.48 0.88 19.37
CA TYR A 86 10.53 1.97 19.63
C TYR A 86 10.53 3.03 18.52
N PHE A 87 9.49 3.86 18.51
CA PHE A 87 9.61 5.22 18.00
C PHE A 87 9.06 6.26 18.98
N ARG A 88 9.62 7.47 18.93
CA ARG A 88 9.13 8.66 19.63
C ARG A 88 8.76 9.76 18.65
N VAL A 89 7.90 10.67 19.08
CA VAL A 89 7.38 11.75 18.23
C VAL A 89 7.91 13.09 18.70
N TRP A 90 8.52 13.84 17.77
CA TRP A 90 8.97 15.20 17.98
C TRP A 90 8.11 16.16 17.16
N SER A 91 7.70 17.28 17.73
CA SER A 91 7.00 18.37 17.03
C SER A 91 7.36 19.72 17.64
N ASN A 92 7.39 20.78 16.82
CA ASN A 92 7.64 22.15 17.27
C ASN A 92 8.88 22.34 18.16
N GLY A 93 9.92 21.50 17.97
CA GLY A 93 11.16 21.58 18.73
C GLY A 93 11.17 20.85 20.08
N ALA A 94 10.15 20.05 20.39
CA ALA A 94 10.08 19.27 21.62
C ALA A 94 9.53 17.86 21.37
N LEU A 95 9.74 16.96 22.34
CA LEU A 95 9.04 15.67 22.37
C LEU A 95 7.55 15.91 22.59
N VAL A 96 6.72 15.25 21.80
CA VAL A 96 5.29 15.18 22.06
C VAL A 96 5.08 14.36 23.33
N THR A 97 4.23 14.83 24.23
CA THR A 97 3.93 14.17 25.49
C THR A 97 2.44 13.98 25.67
N ASP A 98 2.04 12.90 26.33
CA ASP A 98 0.70 12.69 26.86
C ASP A 98 0.80 12.66 28.39
N GLY A 99 0.10 13.56 29.08
CA GLY A 99 0.20 13.69 30.55
C GLY A 99 1.62 13.94 31.08
N GLY A 100 2.51 14.55 30.27
CA GLY A 100 3.92 14.79 30.63
C GLY A 100 4.86 13.61 30.37
N ILE A 101 4.36 12.50 29.83
CA ILE A 101 5.16 11.34 29.44
C ILE A 101 5.40 11.39 27.93
N PRO A 102 6.64 11.26 27.43
CA PRO A 102 6.91 11.22 25.99
C PRO A 102 6.12 10.13 25.28
N VAL A 103 5.48 10.48 24.16
CA VAL A 103 4.77 9.53 23.31
C VAL A 103 5.79 8.56 22.72
N GLU A 104 5.65 7.30 23.10
CA GLU A 104 6.53 6.21 22.69
C GLU A 104 5.69 5.00 22.29
N VAL A 105 5.99 4.46 21.12
CA VAL A 105 5.26 3.30 20.57
C VAL A 105 6.25 2.20 20.27
N ALA A 106 5.94 0.98 20.71
CA ALA A 106 6.78 -0.18 20.47
C ALA A 106 6.80 -0.56 18.99
N THR A 107 7.97 -0.96 18.50
CA THR A 107 8.17 -1.44 17.12
C THR A 107 8.91 -2.78 17.12
N PRO A 108 8.76 -3.60 16.07
CA PRO A 108 9.45 -4.89 16.00
C PRO A 108 10.94 -4.76 15.63
N TRP A 109 11.39 -3.57 15.20
CA TRP A 109 12.69 -3.37 14.59
C TRP A 109 13.81 -3.15 15.61
N PRO A 110 14.82 -4.01 15.66
CA PRO A 110 16.01 -3.77 16.46
C PRO A 110 16.89 -2.68 15.83
N VAL A 111 17.81 -2.13 16.62
CA VAL A 111 18.78 -1.12 16.16
C VAL A 111 19.53 -1.51 14.87
N SER A 112 19.79 -2.79 14.65
CA SER A 112 20.54 -3.30 13.50
C SER A 112 19.87 -3.05 12.15
N VAL A 113 18.54 -2.85 12.11
CA VAL A 113 17.80 -2.68 10.85
C VAL A 113 17.28 -1.25 10.62
N ILE A 114 17.41 -0.36 11.61
CA ILE A 114 16.82 0.99 11.57
C ILE A 114 17.32 1.82 10.35
N SER A 115 18.58 1.67 9.98
CA SER A 115 19.16 2.32 8.80
C SER A 115 18.62 1.80 7.47
N GLU A 116 18.13 0.55 7.45
CA GLU A 116 17.70 -0.14 6.24
C GLU A 116 16.22 0.07 5.93
N LEU A 117 15.43 0.45 6.94
CA LEU A 117 14.00 0.73 6.81
C LEU A 117 13.72 1.67 5.62
N LYS A 118 12.81 1.23 4.75
CA LYS A 118 12.22 2.04 3.69
C LYS A 118 10.82 2.44 4.13
N PHE A 119 10.40 3.64 3.79
CA PHE A 119 9.10 4.14 4.16
C PHE A 119 8.52 5.04 3.07
N THR A 120 7.20 5.04 2.99
CA THR A 120 6.41 5.99 2.22
C THR A 120 5.23 6.45 3.07
N GLN A 121 4.80 7.68 2.88
CA GLN A 121 3.71 8.27 3.66
C GLN A 121 2.58 8.69 2.73
N SER A 122 1.35 8.40 3.15
CA SER A 122 0.12 8.92 2.57
C SER A 122 -0.75 9.49 3.70
N ALA A 123 -0.87 10.81 3.75
CA ALA A 123 -1.63 11.53 4.77
C ALA A 123 -1.24 11.12 6.21
N ASP A 124 -2.14 10.50 6.96
CA ASP A 124 -2.00 10.07 8.35
C ASP A 124 -1.37 8.68 8.53
N VAL A 125 -1.02 8.01 7.43
CA VAL A 125 -0.46 6.65 7.42
C VAL A 125 0.92 6.65 6.78
N MET A 126 1.90 6.11 7.50
CA MET A 126 3.24 5.82 6.97
C MET A 126 3.48 4.32 6.92
N THR A 127 3.67 3.79 5.72
CA THR A 127 4.02 2.38 5.50
C THR A 127 5.53 2.23 5.56
N VAL A 128 6.00 1.32 6.41
CA VAL A 128 7.42 0.99 6.63
C VAL A 128 7.66 -0.47 6.25
N CYS A 129 8.72 -0.69 5.47
CA CYS A 129 9.09 -2.01 4.96
C CYS A 129 10.56 -2.33 5.25
N HIS A 130 10.83 -3.62 5.45
CA HIS A 130 12.14 -4.23 5.55
C HIS A 130 12.09 -5.61 4.89
N ASN A 131 13.24 -6.17 4.49
CA ASN A 131 13.27 -7.50 3.85
C ASN A 131 12.87 -8.62 4.83
N ASP A 132 13.36 -8.54 6.07
CA ASP A 132 13.16 -9.58 7.09
C ASP A 132 11.98 -9.34 8.05
N TYR A 133 11.33 -8.17 7.98
CA TYR A 133 10.18 -7.84 8.83
C TYR A 133 8.94 -7.57 7.99
N PRO A 134 7.76 -8.06 8.41
CA PRO A 134 6.53 -7.78 7.69
C PRO A 134 6.27 -6.26 7.61
N PRO A 135 5.71 -5.76 6.50
CA PRO A 135 5.34 -4.36 6.38
C PRO A 135 4.41 -3.91 7.51
N LEU A 136 4.71 -2.74 8.07
CA LEU A 136 3.98 -2.15 9.20
C LEU A 136 3.60 -0.71 8.86
N GLU A 137 2.44 -0.29 9.34
CA GLU A 137 1.98 1.09 9.23
C GLU A 137 2.15 1.80 10.56
N ILE A 138 2.72 2.99 10.54
CA ILE A 138 2.67 3.97 11.62
C ILE A 138 1.51 4.91 11.30
N ARG A 139 0.50 4.93 12.17
CA ARG A 139 -0.73 5.70 11.99
C ARG A 139 -0.85 6.79 13.06
N ARG A 140 -1.23 7.99 12.63
CA ARG A 140 -1.52 9.12 13.51
C ARG A 140 -3.02 9.29 13.69
N TYR A 141 -3.50 9.08 14.92
CA TYR A 141 -4.91 9.32 15.29
C TYR A 141 -5.12 10.68 15.96
N GLY A 142 -4.04 11.29 16.47
CA GLY A 142 -4.07 12.60 17.09
C GLY A 142 -2.65 13.15 17.26
N GLU A 143 -2.52 14.27 17.97
CA GLU A 143 -1.19 14.82 18.25
C GLU A 143 -0.35 13.86 19.08
N ALA A 144 -0.95 13.27 20.13
CA ALA A 144 -0.30 12.32 21.03
C ALA A 144 -0.78 10.85 20.87
N ASP A 145 -1.72 10.57 19.97
CA ASP A 145 -2.21 9.21 19.69
C ASP A 145 -1.58 8.67 18.40
N TRP A 146 -0.62 7.77 18.58
CA TRP A 146 0.14 7.12 17.52
C TRP A 146 0.14 5.62 17.73
N ARG A 147 -0.06 4.86 16.66
CA ARG A 147 -0.17 3.40 16.74
C ARG A 147 0.55 2.74 15.57
N THR A 148 0.91 1.48 15.76
CA THR A 148 1.36 0.61 14.69
C THR A 148 0.25 -0.36 14.29
N ALA A 149 0.17 -0.69 13.00
CA ALA A 149 -0.74 -1.69 12.49
C ALA A 149 -0.04 -2.55 11.42
N ALA A 150 -0.39 -3.83 11.33
CA ALA A 150 0.07 -4.64 10.21
C ALA A 150 -0.54 -4.12 8.90
N VAL A 151 0.24 -4.07 7.83
CA VAL A 151 -0.30 -3.76 6.49
C VAL A 151 -1.22 -4.90 6.07
N THR A 152 -2.47 -4.56 5.74
CA THR A 152 -3.44 -5.51 5.19
C THR A 152 -3.66 -5.24 3.72
N THR A 153 -3.37 -6.22 2.88
CA THR A 153 -3.69 -6.15 1.45
C THR A 153 -5.00 -6.88 1.14
N THR A 154 -5.69 -6.42 0.10
CA THR A 154 -6.97 -6.98 -0.36
C THR A 154 -6.84 -7.77 -1.66
N SER A 155 -5.81 -7.51 -2.48
CA SER A 155 -5.64 -8.13 -3.79
C SER A 155 -4.16 -8.41 -4.12
N GLY A 156 -3.49 -9.18 -3.27
CA GLY A 156 -2.10 -9.59 -3.45
C GLY A 156 -1.08 -8.78 -2.65
N PRO A 157 0.23 -8.92 -2.91
CA PRO A 157 0.83 -9.76 -3.95
C PRO A 157 0.60 -11.26 -3.70
N PHE A 158 0.45 -12.03 -4.78
CA PHE A 158 0.35 -13.50 -4.74
C PHE A 158 1.66 -14.12 -5.22
N GLN A 159 1.88 -15.40 -4.88
CA GLN A 159 2.91 -16.21 -5.53
C GLN A 159 2.47 -16.57 -6.95
N ASP A 160 3.38 -17.19 -7.71
CA ASP A 160 3.07 -17.72 -9.03
C ASP A 160 1.84 -18.64 -8.97
N LEU A 161 1.00 -18.53 -10.00
CA LEU A 161 -0.19 -19.36 -10.12
C LEU A 161 0.19 -20.84 -10.25
N ASN A 162 -0.67 -21.70 -9.72
CA ASN A 162 -0.50 -23.14 -9.85
C ASN A 162 -0.57 -23.53 -11.33
N THR A 163 0.43 -24.27 -11.81
CA THR A 163 0.50 -24.79 -13.18
C THR A 163 0.16 -26.27 -13.28
N ASP A 164 -0.10 -26.94 -12.15
CA ASP A 164 -0.49 -28.35 -12.09
C ASP A 164 -2.02 -28.50 -12.00
N ASP A 165 -2.65 -28.82 -13.13
CA ASP A 165 -4.11 -29.01 -13.24
C ASP A 165 -4.67 -30.17 -12.40
N SER A 166 -3.82 -31.03 -11.84
CA SER A 166 -4.23 -32.12 -10.94
C SER A 166 -4.45 -31.66 -9.50
N VAL A 167 -3.85 -30.52 -9.11
CA VAL A 167 -4.01 -29.93 -7.79
C VAL A 167 -5.14 -28.91 -7.83
N THR A 168 -6.25 -29.23 -7.20
CA THR A 168 -7.44 -28.37 -7.16
C THR A 168 -7.80 -28.02 -5.72
N VAL A 169 -8.47 -26.89 -5.55
CA VAL A 169 -8.98 -26.43 -4.26
C VAL A 169 -10.45 -26.11 -4.40
N TYR A 170 -11.26 -26.61 -3.46
CA TYR A 170 -12.68 -26.31 -3.34
C TYR A 170 -12.92 -25.41 -2.13
N ALA A 171 -13.72 -24.37 -2.30
CA ALA A 171 -14.19 -23.53 -1.19
C ALA A 171 -15.66 -23.86 -0.87
N SER A 172 -15.98 -24.01 0.42
CA SER A 172 -17.33 -24.36 0.88
C SER A 172 -18.38 -23.25 0.68
N GLY A 173 -17.97 -22.04 0.30
CA GLY A 173 -18.84 -20.89 0.15
C GLY A 173 -18.15 -19.74 -0.59
N ARG A 174 -18.91 -18.67 -0.85
CA ARG A 174 -18.47 -17.49 -1.59
C ARG A 174 -18.37 -16.21 -0.75
N THR A 175 -18.83 -16.25 0.51
CA THR A 175 -18.83 -15.12 1.43
C THR A 175 -18.58 -15.60 2.86
N GLY A 176 -18.09 -14.70 3.72
CA GLY A 176 -17.86 -15.00 5.14
C GLY A 176 -16.70 -15.98 5.35
N SER A 177 -16.80 -16.77 6.42
CA SER A 177 -15.80 -17.80 6.72
C SER A 177 -16.10 -19.08 5.96
N VAL A 178 -15.10 -19.61 5.25
CA VAL A 178 -15.20 -20.77 4.37
C VAL A 178 -14.13 -21.80 4.71
N THR A 179 -14.42 -23.06 4.39
CA THR A 179 -13.44 -24.15 4.43
C THR A 179 -12.89 -24.37 3.03
N LEU A 180 -11.56 -24.30 2.90
CA LEU A 180 -10.83 -24.67 1.71
C LEU A 180 -10.41 -26.13 1.82
N THR A 181 -10.67 -26.93 0.78
CA THR A 181 -10.29 -28.34 0.69
C THR A 181 -9.45 -28.56 -0.57
N ALA A 182 -8.20 -28.95 -0.41
CA ALA A 182 -7.29 -29.23 -1.51
C ALA A 182 -7.22 -30.72 -1.84
N SER A 183 -6.95 -31.07 -3.11
CA SER A 183 -6.70 -32.46 -3.52
C SER A 183 -5.32 -33.00 -3.11
N SER A 184 -4.44 -32.12 -2.60
CA SER A 184 -3.06 -32.42 -2.18
C SER A 184 -2.69 -31.52 -0.98
N PRO A 185 -1.78 -31.94 -0.06
CA PRO A 185 -1.49 -31.20 1.16
C PRO A 185 -0.66 -29.93 0.91
N ILE A 186 -1.31 -28.88 0.41
CA ILE A 186 -0.66 -27.61 0.04
C ILE A 186 -0.69 -26.56 1.16
N PHE A 187 -1.56 -26.71 2.16
CA PHE A 187 -1.68 -25.74 3.24
C PHE A 187 -0.62 -26.00 4.32
N LYS A 188 0.10 -24.94 4.70
CA LYS A 188 1.16 -24.97 5.72
C LYS A 188 0.82 -23.97 6.82
N SER A 189 1.30 -24.19 8.04
CA SER A 189 1.10 -23.27 9.17
C SER A 189 1.50 -21.82 8.86
N GLN A 190 2.53 -21.63 8.04
CA GLN A 190 2.98 -20.31 7.55
C GLN A 190 2.01 -19.60 6.58
N HIS A 191 0.92 -20.26 6.15
CA HIS A 191 -0.11 -19.66 5.30
C HIS A 191 -1.17 -18.91 6.12
N VAL A 192 -1.23 -19.14 7.44
CA VAL A 192 -2.13 -18.39 8.33
C VAL A 192 -1.79 -16.89 8.25
N GLY A 193 -2.82 -16.07 8.04
CA GLY A 193 -2.75 -14.63 7.82
C GLY A 193 -2.48 -14.20 6.37
N LYS A 194 -2.17 -15.12 5.46
CA LYS A 194 -1.88 -14.82 4.04
C LYS A 194 -3.12 -14.88 3.17
N LEU A 195 -3.11 -14.12 2.08
CA LEU A 195 -4.13 -14.22 1.04
C LEU A 195 -3.92 -15.49 0.21
N PHE A 196 -5.02 -16.11 -0.20
CA PHE A 196 -5.08 -17.26 -1.07
C PHE A 196 -6.00 -16.91 -2.25
N TYR A 197 -5.41 -16.91 -3.45
CA TYR A 197 -6.11 -16.69 -4.71
C TYR A 197 -6.54 -18.04 -5.30
N MET A 198 -7.76 -18.10 -5.81
CA MET A 198 -8.27 -19.24 -6.54
C MET A 198 -9.08 -18.79 -7.74
N GLU A 199 -9.00 -19.55 -8.82
CA GLU A 199 -9.75 -19.32 -10.05
C GLU A 199 -10.42 -20.61 -10.53
N GLN A 200 -11.44 -20.46 -11.34
CA GLN A 200 -12.20 -21.58 -11.87
C GLN A 200 -11.38 -22.38 -12.88
N LYS A 201 -11.32 -23.71 -12.70
CA LYS A 201 -10.60 -24.63 -13.60
C LYS A 201 -11.14 -24.65 -15.05
N ALA A 202 -12.45 -24.53 -15.23
CA ALA A 202 -13.08 -24.59 -16.55
C ALA A 202 -14.12 -23.48 -16.71
N VAL A 203 -13.84 -22.51 -17.58
CA VAL A 203 -14.71 -21.36 -17.87
C VAL A 203 -15.88 -21.74 -18.79
N ASP A 204 -15.72 -22.78 -19.61
CA ASP A 204 -16.68 -23.15 -20.64
C ASP A 204 -17.81 -24.09 -20.18
N SER A 205 -17.91 -24.36 -18.87
CA SER A 205 -19.05 -25.14 -18.33
C SER A 205 -20.36 -24.35 -18.27
N VAL A 206 -20.30 -23.01 -18.39
CA VAL A 206 -21.45 -22.11 -18.42
C VAL A 206 -21.57 -21.46 -19.80
N GLY A 207 -22.79 -21.52 -20.36
CA GLY A 207 -23.08 -20.94 -21.68
C GLY A 207 -22.89 -19.43 -21.71
N ARG A 208 -22.46 -18.89 -22.86
CA ARG A 208 -22.36 -17.43 -23.06
C ARG A 208 -23.76 -16.81 -23.10
N TRP A 209 -23.88 -15.59 -22.63
CA TRP A 209 -25.09 -14.79 -22.82
C TRP A 209 -25.24 -14.47 -24.32
N GLU A 210 -26.46 -14.62 -24.81
CA GLU A 210 -26.88 -14.36 -26.19
C GLU A 210 -28.22 -13.62 -26.15
N THR A 211 -28.48 -12.76 -27.14
CA THR A 211 -29.78 -12.06 -27.31
C THR A 211 -30.88 -13.05 -27.72
N ASP A 212 -32.12 -12.81 -27.28
CA ASP A 212 -33.31 -13.60 -27.64
C ASP A 212 -33.18 -15.10 -27.34
N LYS A 213 -32.49 -15.43 -26.25
CA LYS A 213 -32.28 -16.80 -25.79
C LYS A 213 -33.32 -17.15 -24.72
N ASP A 214 -33.96 -18.31 -24.87
CA ASP A 214 -34.82 -18.88 -23.82
C ASP A 214 -34.00 -19.18 -22.56
N ILE A 215 -34.39 -18.57 -21.43
CA ILE A 215 -33.72 -18.65 -20.13
C ILE A 215 -34.77 -18.84 -19.04
N GLY A 216 -34.63 -19.90 -18.25
CA GLY A 216 -35.43 -20.16 -17.06
C GLY A 216 -34.86 -19.47 -15.82
N ILE A 217 -35.71 -19.28 -14.82
CA ILE A 217 -35.25 -18.86 -13.48
C ILE A 217 -34.31 -19.94 -12.93
N GLY A 218 -33.13 -19.53 -12.47
CA GLY A 218 -32.08 -20.40 -11.97
C GLY A 218 -31.00 -20.74 -13.00
N ASP A 219 -31.26 -20.52 -14.30
CA ASP A 219 -30.25 -20.73 -15.33
C ASP A 219 -29.10 -19.73 -15.18
N GLU A 220 -27.89 -20.18 -15.51
CA GLU A 220 -26.68 -19.38 -15.41
C GLU A 220 -26.12 -19.07 -16.80
N CYS A 221 -25.65 -17.85 -16.98
CA CYS A 221 -24.93 -17.44 -18.18
C CYS A 221 -23.64 -16.71 -17.81
N ARG A 222 -22.72 -16.64 -18.77
CA ARG A 222 -21.51 -15.82 -18.66
C ARG A 222 -21.48 -14.72 -19.71
N TYR A 223 -21.02 -13.54 -19.32
CA TYR A 223 -20.72 -12.46 -20.24
C TYR A 223 -19.39 -11.83 -19.85
N GLN A 224 -18.45 -11.77 -20.81
CA GLN A 224 -17.04 -11.43 -20.53
C GLN A 224 -16.46 -12.37 -19.45
N GLU A 225 -16.00 -11.83 -18.33
CA GLU A 225 -15.43 -12.57 -17.20
C GLU A 225 -16.47 -12.85 -16.09
N ASN A 226 -17.69 -12.34 -16.22
CA ASN A 226 -18.71 -12.37 -15.18
C ASN A 226 -19.73 -13.50 -15.39
N PHE A 227 -20.20 -14.05 -14.28
CA PHE A 227 -21.21 -15.10 -14.22
C PHE A 227 -22.46 -14.55 -13.55
N TYR A 228 -23.61 -14.90 -14.12
CA TYR A 228 -24.90 -14.41 -13.69
C TYR A 228 -25.88 -15.56 -13.55
N ARG A 229 -26.85 -15.40 -12.65
CA ARG A 229 -28.01 -16.31 -12.52
C ARG A 229 -29.29 -15.55 -12.78
N CYS A 230 -30.17 -16.13 -13.59
CA CYS A 230 -31.49 -15.59 -13.80
C CYS A 230 -32.31 -15.73 -12.51
N VAL A 231 -32.78 -14.61 -11.97
CA VAL A 231 -33.63 -14.58 -10.76
C VAL A 231 -35.09 -14.28 -11.09
N ASP A 232 -35.35 -13.69 -12.27
CA ASP A 232 -36.70 -13.45 -12.81
C ASP A 232 -36.66 -13.56 -14.34
N GLY A 233 -37.51 -14.41 -14.92
CA GLY A 233 -37.58 -14.63 -16.37
C GLY A 233 -38.35 -13.54 -17.14
N GLY A 234 -38.90 -12.54 -16.45
CA GLY A 234 -39.71 -11.50 -17.07
C GLY A 234 -40.97 -12.07 -17.75
N SER A 235 -41.54 -11.29 -18.67
CA SER A 235 -42.81 -11.65 -19.32
C SER A 235 -42.68 -12.78 -20.36
N ASN A 236 -41.52 -12.89 -21.02
CA ASN A 236 -41.33 -13.79 -22.16
C ASN A 236 -40.37 -14.96 -21.89
N GLY A 237 -39.62 -14.94 -20.78
CA GLY A 237 -38.62 -15.98 -20.49
C GLY A 237 -37.41 -15.94 -21.42
N THR A 238 -37.16 -14.80 -22.07
CA THR A 238 -36.10 -14.63 -23.07
C THR A 238 -35.23 -13.44 -22.76
N THR A 239 -33.92 -13.58 -22.99
CA THR A 239 -32.94 -12.50 -22.77
C THR A 239 -33.22 -11.29 -23.64
N GLY A 240 -32.99 -10.11 -23.08
CA GLY A 240 -33.12 -8.84 -23.78
C GLY A 240 -31.94 -8.53 -24.70
N THR A 241 -31.79 -7.24 -25.06
CA THR A 241 -30.76 -6.78 -26.01
C THR A 241 -29.51 -6.21 -25.33
N VAL A 242 -29.50 -6.09 -24.00
CA VAL A 242 -28.43 -5.44 -23.24
C VAL A 242 -27.76 -6.45 -22.32
N ALA A 243 -26.65 -7.02 -22.75
CA ALA A 243 -25.91 -7.99 -21.95
C ALA A 243 -25.58 -7.47 -20.52
N PRO A 244 -25.66 -8.33 -19.49
CA PRO A 244 -25.37 -7.92 -18.12
C PRO A 244 -23.87 -7.61 -17.92
N THR A 245 -23.58 -6.46 -17.30
CA THR A 245 -22.20 -6.00 -16.99
C THR A 245 -22.00 -5.57 -15.54
N HIS A 246 -23.08 -5.51 -14.75
CA HIS A 246 -23.02 -5.14 -13.34
C HIS A 246 -22.23 -6.16 -12.53
N THR A 247 -21.56 -5.70 -11.49
CA THR A 247 -20.73 -6.51 -10.58
C THR A 247 -21.32 -6.62 -9.18
N THR A 248 -22.52 -6.09 -8.96
CA THR A 248 -23.24 -6.15 -7.68
C THR A 248 -24.75 -6.19 -7.91
N GLY A 249 -25.46 -6.91 -7.05
CA GLY A 249 -26.93 -6.95 -7.06
C GLY A 249 -27.52 -7.59 -8.32
N ASP A 250 -28.71 -7.10 -8.69
CA ASP A 250 -29.54 -7.63 -9.76
C ASP A 250 -29.81 -6.55 -10.81
N SER A 251 -29.76 -6.90 -12.10
CA SER A 251 -30.05 -5.98 -13.20
C SER A 251 -30.71 -6.66 -14.38
N TRP A 252 -31.69 -5.99 -14.99
CA TRP A 252 -32.40 -6.48 -16.17
C TRP A 252 -31.51 -6.35 -17.42
N ASP A 253 -31.46 -7.38 -18.26
CA ASP A 253 -30.79 -7.32 -19.59
C ASP A 253 -31.69 -6.73 -20.70
N GLY A 254 -32.79 -6.11 -20.32
CA GLY A 254 -33.84 -5.62 -21.20
C GLY A 254 -35.00 -5.04 -20.39
N TRP A 255 -36.23 -5.25 -20.88
CA TRP A 255 -37.43 -4.79 -20.19
C TRP A 255 -38.18 -5.98 -19.60
N GLY A 256 -38.13 -6.15 -18.28
CA GLY A 256 -38.78 -7.28 -17.58
C GLY A 256 -40.31 -7.30 -17.58
N LEU A 257 -40.95 -6.23 -18.05
CA LEU A 257 -42.40 -6.02 -17.96
C LEU A 257 -42.99 -5.59 -19.31
N GLY A 258 -44.27 -5.90 -19.52
CA GLY A 258 -45.05 -5.41 -20.68
C GLY A 258 -44.89 -6.24 -21.95
N GLY A 259 -44.64 -7.55 -21.83
CA GLY A 259 -44.57 -8.48 -22.97
C GLY A 259 -43.32 -8.33 -23.84
N ARG A 260 -42.25 -7.75 -23.29
CA ARG A 260 -40.96 -7.55 -23.95
C ARG A 260 -39.92 -8.54 -23.42
N ASN A 261 -38.85 -8.73 -24.19
CA ASN A 261 -37.73 -9.58 -23.80
C ASN A 261 -36.85 -8.85 -22.77
N GLY A 262 -36.38 -9.60 -21.79
CA GLY A 262 -35.67 -9.09 -20.63
C GLY A 262 -35.82 -10.02 -19.43
N VAL A 263 -34.71 -10.52 -18.93
CA VAL A 263 -34.63 -11.30 -17.68
C VAL A 263 -33.77 -10.56 -16.66
N LEU A 264 -34.04 -10.77 -15.37
CA LEU A 264 -33.30 -10.18 -14.28
C LEU A 264 -32.13 -11.08 -13.93
N TRP A 265 -30.92 -10.57 -14.12
CA TRP A 265 -29.68 -11.27 -13.82
C TRP A 265 -29.13 -10.83 -12.47
N ARG A 266 -28.81 -11.79 -11.60
CA ARG A 266 -28.02 -11.58 -10.39
C ARG A 266 -26.56 -11.87 -10.65
N TYR A 267 -25.68 -10.94 -10.33
CA TYR A 267 -24.23 -11.18 -10.39
C TYR A 267 -23.80 -12.26 -9.38
N LEU A 268 -23.01 -13.24 -9.84
CA LEU A 268 -22.49 -14.32 -9.02
C LEU A 268 -21.02 -14.15 -8.65
N HIS A 269 -20.15 -13.95 -9.65
CA HIS A 269 -18.69 -13.82 -9.50
C HIS A 269 -18.02 -13.53 -10.85
N SER A 270 -16.73 -13.15 -10.81
CA SER A 270 -15.87 -12.96 -11.99
C SER A 270 -14.89 -14.13 -12.23
N GLY A 271 -15.22 -15.32 -11.72
CA GLY A 271 -14.45 -16.54 -11.98
C GLY A 271 -13.22 -16.74 -11.08
N PHE A 272 -12.95 -15.81 -10.18
CA PHE A 272 -11.90 -15.90 -9.16
C PHE A 272 -12.43 -15.56 -7.75
N GLY A 273 -11.68 -15.94 -6.74
CA GLY A 273 -11.92 -15.63 -5.34
C GLY A 273 -10.62 -15.39 -4.59
N VAL A 274 -10.65 -14.45 -3.65
CA VAL A 274 -9.55 -14.18 -2.73
C VAL A 274 -10.05 -14.39 -1.32
N CYS A 275 -9.31 -15.16 -0.52
CA CYS A 275 -9.62 -15.36 0.89
C CYS A 275 -8.35 -15.24 1.73
N ARG A 276 -8.49 -14.94 3.01
CA ARG A 276 -7.38 -14.90 3.97
C ARG A 276 -7.45 -16.13 4.85
N ILE A 277 -6.40 -16.94 4.85
CA ILE A 277 -6.36 -18.16 5.67
C ILE A 277 -6.25 -17.77 7.15
N THR A 278 -7.13 -18.29 7.99
CA THR A 278 -7.18 -18.06 9.44
C THR A 278 -6.69 -19.27 10.24
N ALA A 279 -6.82 -20.47 9.69
CA ALA A 279 -6.31 -21.70 10.30
C ALA A 279 -5.98 -22.75 9.23
N VAL A 280 -5.06 -23.64 9.54
CA VAL A 280 -4.66 -24.78 8.68
C VAL A 280 -4.74 -26.05 9.50
N ALA A 281 -5.37 -27.09 8.96
CA ALA A 281 -5.45 -28.40 9.59
C ALA A 281 -4.09 -29.13 9.54
N GLY A 282 -3.88 -30.06 10.47
CA GLY A 282 -2.62 -30.81 10.58
C GLY A 282 -2.30 -31.71 9.38
N ASP A 283 -3.29 -32.03 8.55
CA ASP A 283 -3.13 -32.83 7.33
C ASP A 283 -2.64 -31.99 6.12
N GLY A 284 -2.68 -30.65 6.21
CA GLY A 284 -2.37 -29.75 5.12
C GLY A 284 -3.38 -29.77 3.96
N LEU A 285 -4.45 -30.55 4.05
CA LEU A 285 -5.50 -30.69 3.03
C LEU A 285 -6.63 -29.68 3.23
N THR A 286 -6.84 -29.22 4.46
CA THR A 286 -7.92 -28.28 4.78
C THR A 286 -7.42 -27.01 5.48
N ALA A 287 -8.07 -25.90 5.18
CA ALA A 287 -7.82 -24.61 5.81
C ALA A 287 -9.13 -23.85 6.02
N THR A 288 -9.23 -23.11 7.13
CA THR A 288 -10.29 -22.13 7.34
C THR A 288 -9.81 -20.79 6.79
N ALA A 289 -10.66 -20.08 6.06
CA ALA A 289 -10.33 -18.78 5.48
C ALA A 289 -11.53 -17.85 5.47
N ASP A 290 -11.29 -16.55 5.59
CA ASP A 290 -12.32 -15.53 5.44
C ASP A 290 -12.25 -14.93 4.03
N VAL A 291 -13.39 -14.91 3.33
CA VAL A 291 -13.45 -14.35 1.98
C VAL A 291 -13.21 -12.84 2.04
N CYS A 292 -12.19 -12.39 1.32
CA CYS A 292 -11.90 -10.98 1.13
C CYS A 292 -12.84 -10.47 0.03
N ALA A 293 -13.52 -9.35 0.26
CA ALA A 293 -14.59 -8.85 -0.60
C ALA A 293 -14.23 -8.95 -2.10
N THR A 294 -15.07 -9.68 -2.83
CA THR A 294 -15.08 -9.72 -4.30
C THR A 294 -15.52 -8.35 -4.81
N SER A 295 -14.57 -7.56 -5.30
CA SER A 295 -14.77 -6.37 -6.15
C SER A 295 -15.91 -5.41 -5.80
N GLY A 296 -15.57 -4.21 -5.32
CA GLY A 296 -16.42 -3.03 -5.42
C GLY A 296 -16.34 -2.13 -4.18
N TRP A 297 -15.83 -0.91 -4.38
CA TRP A 297 -16.07 0.22 -3.47
C TRP A 297 -17.55 0.61 -3.47
#